data_AF-A0A535I2H3-F1
#
_entry.id   AF-A0A535I2H3-F1
#
_cell.length_a   1.000
_cell.length_b   1.000
_cell.length_c   1.000
_cell.angle_alpha   90.00
_cell.angle_beta   90.00
_cell.angle_gamma   90.00
#
_symmetry.space_group_name_H-M   'P 1'
#
loop_
_entity.id
_entity.type
_entity.pdbx_description
1 polymer ?
#
loop_
_entity_poly.entity_id
_entity_poly.type
_entity_poly.pdbx_seq_one_letter_code
_entity_poly.pdbx_strand_id
1 'polypeptide(L)'
;MPSDRARLYHQVLAGYVQAGVAPHYVDIAMALGWPTDHARTVLHEVVGMGLPLWLHPGTDLIASFAPFSSLPTLYRISVDGALHGYAQCGLESLAVSWLFPDREVRVDSLCPDCGEAISVAMRGGEMISITPDDVVAHINVPVSKWRGQYPLA
;
A
#
# COMPACT_ATOMS: atom_id res chain seq x y z
N MET A 1 -11.30 19.88 -12.90
CA MET A 1 -11.09 18.43 -13.14
C MET A 1 -9.83 17.99 -12.42
N PRO A 2 -9.75 16.76 -11.89
CA PRO A 2 -8.51 16.23 -11.32
C PRO A 2 -7.40 16.20 -12.38
N SER A 3 -6.15 16.43 -11.96
CA SER A 3 -4.98 16.29 -12.84
C SER A 3 -4.77 14.83 -13.24
N ASP A 4 -4.03 14.59 -14.33
CA ASP A 4 -3.71 13.22 -14.75
C ASP A 4 -2.95 12.45 -13.66
N ARG A 5 -2.00 13.08 -12.95
CA ARG A 5 -1.34 12.47 -11.79
C ARG A 5 -2.33 12.03 -10.71
N ALA A 6 -3.34 12.86 -10.39
CA ALA A 6 -4.36 12.51 -9.41
C ALA A 6 -5.26 11.36 -9.89
N ARG A 7 -5.62 11.35 -11.19
CA ARG A 7 -6.41 10.27 -11.81
C ARG A 7 -5.66 8.95 -11.80
N LEU A 8 -4.37 8.95 -12.16
CA LEU A 8 -3.54 7.75 -12.13
C LEU A 8 -3.33 7.25 -10.70
N TYR A 9 -3.00 8.14 -9.76
CA TYR A 9 -2.85 7.79 -8.35
C TYR A 9 -4.11 7.09 -7.81
N HIS A 10 -5.28 7.68 -8.07
CA HIS A 10 -6.56 7.08 -7.68
C HIS A 10 -6.79 5.72 -8.34
N GLN A 11 -6.50 5.59 -9.64
CA GLN A 11 -6.71 4.34 -10.37
C GLN A 11 -5.81 3.21 -9.86
N VAL A 12 -4.57 3.51 -9.46
CA VAL A 12 -3.68 2.52 -8.83
C VAL A 12 -4.28 2.02 -7.52
N LEU A 13 -4.71 2.94 -6.63
CA LEU A 13 -5.33 2.57 -5.36
C LEU A 13 -6.62 1.77 -5.56
N ALA A 14 -7.46 2.16 -6.52
CA ALA A 14 -8.67 1.41 -6.87
C ALA A 14 -8.33 -0.02 -7.31
N GLY A 15 -7.27 -0.22 -8.10
CA GLY A 15 -6.79 -1.54 -8.49
C GLY A 15 -6.36 -2.39 -7.29
N TYR A 16 -5.62 -1.82 -6.34
CA TYR A 16 -5.28 -2.51 -5.08
C TYR A 16 -6.51 -2.85 -4.24
N VAL A 17 -7.46 -1.93 -4.10
CA VAL A 17 -8.72 -2.18 -3.37
C VAL A 17 -9.50 -3.34 -4.00
N GLN A 18 -9.46 -3.45 -5.33
CA GLN A 18 -10.15 -4.51 -6.04
C GLN A 18 -9.42 -5.86 -5.96
N ALA A 19 -8.10 -5.90 -6.13
CA ALA A 19 -7.37 -7.14 -6.40
C ALA A 19 -6.30 -7.51 -5.36
N GLY A 20 -5.97 -6.62 -4.43
CA GLY A 20 -4.89 -6.82 -3.44
C GLY A 20 -3.48 -6.71 -4.02
N VAL A 21 -3.34 -6.35 -5.30
CA VAL A 21 -2.08 -6.16 -6.02
C VAL A 21 -2.21 -4.97 -6.98
N ALA A 22 -1.10 -4.32 -7.31
CA ALA A 22 -1.14 -3.20 -8.25
C ALA A 22 -1.60 -3.64 -9.65
N PRO A 23 -2.40 -2.81 -10.34
CA PRO A 23 -2.67 -3.00 -11.77
C PRO A 23 -1.41 -2.69 -12.60
N HIS A 24 -1.29 -3.29 -13.79
CA HIS A 24 -0.26 -2.91 -14.75
C HIS A 24 -0.61 -1.55 -15.38
N TYR A 25 0.38 -0.77 -15.83
CA TYR A 25 0.11 0.55 -16.43
C TYR A 25 -0.76 0.49 -17.70
N VAL A 26 -0.78 -0.67 -18.38
CA VAL A 26 -1.69 -0.94 -19.51
C VAL A 26 -3.14 -1.05 -19.04
N ASP A 27 -3.40 -1.74 -17.92
CA ASP A 27 -4.74 -1.84 -17.35
C ASP A 27 -5.23 -0.47 -16.88
N ILE A 28 -4.34 0.32 -16.28
CA ILE A 28 -4.61 1.72 -15.90
C ILE A 28 -4.97 2.54 -17.13
N ALA A 29 -4.22 2.41 -18.23
CA ALA A 29 -4.49 3.12 -19.48
C ALA A 29 -5.89 2.80 -20.01
N MET A 30 -6.26 1.52 -20.06
CA MET A 30 -7.58 1.09 -20.52
C MET A 30 -8.70 1.62 -19.63
N ALA A 31 -8.53 1.56 -18.31
CA ALA A 31 -9.52 2.06 -17.36
C ALA A 31 -9.72 3.59 -17.47
N LEU A 32 -8.68 4.34 -17.84
CA LEU A 32 -8.73 5.80 -17.95
C LEU A 32 -9.01 6.32 -19.37
N GLY A 33 -9.09 5.42 -20.36
CA GLY A 33 -9.25 5.77 -21.78
C GLY A 33 -8.01 6.47 -22.35
N TRP A 34 -6.82 6.10 -21.87
CA TRP A 34 -5.55 6.72 -22.25
C TRP A 34 -4.74 5.85 -23.22
N PRO A 35 -3.87 6.46 -24.04
CA PRO A 35 -2.76 5.75 -24.67
C PRO A 35 -1.85 5.12 -23.61
N THR A 36 -1.31 3.93 -23.90
CA THR A 36 -0.45 3.20 -22.96
C THR A 36 0.82 3.97 -22.59
N ASP A 37 1.43 4.66 -23.56
CA ASP A 37 2.65 5.46 -23.32
C ASP A 37 2.38 6.68 -22.45
N HIS A 38 1.16 7.25 -22.53
CA HIS A 38 0.73 8.33 -21.65
C HIS A 38 0.59 7.84 -20.21
N ALA A 39 -0.11 6.73 -20.00
CA ALA A 39 -0.25 6.14 -18.67
C ALA A 39 1.11 5.76 -18.05
N ARG A 40 2.02 5.20 -18.85
CA ARG A 40 3.40 4.92 -18.43
C ARG A 40 4.12 6.20 -18.01
N THR A 41 4.06 7.25 -18.82
CA THR A 41 4.71 8.53 -18.50
C THR A 41 4.18 9.12 -17.19
N VAL A 42 2.85 9.19 -17.05
CA VAL A 42 2.20 9.70 -15.83
C VAL A 42 2.51 8.82 -14.61
N LEU A 43 2.68 7.51 -14.78
CA LEU A 43 3.10 6.62 -13.69
C LEU A 43 4.47 7.02 -13.15
N HIS A 44 5.45 7.26 -14.02
CA HIS A 44 6.78 7.73 -13.61
C HIS A 44 6.72 9.10 -12.95
N GLU A 45 5.86 10.01 -13.42
CA GLU A 45 5.65 11.31 -12.76
C GLU A 45 5.05 11.17 -11.35
N VAL A 46 4.12 10.23 -11.14
CA VAL A 46 3.50 9.94 -9.84
C VAL A 46 4.53 9.33 -8.89
N VAL A 47 5.32 8.36 -9.34
CA VAL A 47 6.41 7.78 -8.54
C VAL A 47 7.47 8.84 -8.20
N GLY A 48 7.74 9.77 -9.12
CA GLY A 48 8.67 10.88 -8.93
C GLY A 48 8.22 11.99 -7.96
N MET A 49 7.03 11.89 -7.34
CA MET A 49 6.53 12.93 -6.41
C MET A 49 7.21 12.91 -5.04
N GLY A 50 8.11 11.96 -4.77
CA GLY A 50 8.77 11.82 -3.47
C GLY A 50 7.85 11.27 -2.37
N LEU A 51 6.78 10.59 -2.78
CA LEU A 51 5.90 9.79 -1.92
C LEU A 51 6.46 8.36 -1.78
N PRO A 52 6.03 7.57 -0.78
CA PRO A 52 6.47 6.19 -0.60
C PRO A 52 5.86 5.23 -1.65
N LEU A 53 6.22 5.44 -2.91
CA LEU A 53 5.73 4.74 -4.10
C LEU A 53 6.96 4.32 -4.90
N TRP A 54 7.01 3.05 -5.34
CA TRP A 54 8.18 2.53 -6.05
C TRP A 54 7.79 1.54 -7.14
N LEU A 55 8.53 1.64 -8.25
CA LEU A 55 8.54 0.63 -9.30
C LEU A 55 9.60 -0.42 -8.98
N HIS A 56 9.38 -1.65 -9.46
CA HIS A 56 10.41 -2.67 -9.42
C HIS A 56 11.59 -2.25 -10.34
N PRO A 57 12.85 -2.34 -9.88
CA PRO A 57 14.01 -1.87 -10.64
C PRO A 57 14.06 -2.40 -12.07
N GLY A 58 14.36 -1.51 -13.02
CA GLY A 58 14.49 -1.84 -14.45
C GLY A 58 13.16 -2.17 -15.15
N THR A 59 12.01 -1.94 -14.50
CA THR A 59 10.68 -2.24 -15.05
C THR A 59 9.70 -1.09 -14.82
N ASP A 60 8.49 -1.24 -15.37
CA ASP A 60 7.34 -0.36 -15.12
C ASP A 60 6.31 -1.01 -14.15
N LEU A 61 6.70 -2.07 -13.45
CA LEU A 61 5.84 -2.78 -12.50
C LEU A 61 5.80 -2.03 -11.17
N ILE A 62 4.61 -1.75 -10.65
CA ILE A 62 4.44 -1.13 -9.33
C ILE A 62 4.76 -2.18 -8.26
N ALA A 63 5.93 -2.03 -7.62
CA ALA A 63 6.37 -2.93 -6.55
C ALA A 63 5.61 -2.64 -5.24
N SER A 64 5.45 -1.35 -4.91
CA SER A 64 4.64 -0.95 -3.77
C SER A 64 4.17 0.50 -3.90
N PHE A 65 2.98 0.77 -3.35
CA PHE A 65 2.26 2.03 -3.48
C PHE A 65 1.45 2.21 -2.20
N ALA A 66 1.93 3.07 -1.30
CA ALA A 66 1.35 3.18 0.04
C ALA A 66 -0.19 3.37 0.01
N PRO A 67 -0.95 2.63 0.84
CA PRO A 67 -0.46 1.78 1.94
C PRO A 67 -0.10 0.33 1.56
N PHE A 68 -0.16 -0.05 0.29
CA PHE A 68 -0.01 -1.44 -0.16
C PHE A 68 1.38 -1.80 -0.69
N SER A 69 1.62 -3.11 -0.76
CA SER A 69 2.74 -3.72 -1.47
C SER A 69 2.27 -4.83 -2.38
N SER A 70 2.74 -4.84 -3.63
CA SER A 70 2.57 -5.96 -4.56
C SER A 70 3.52 -7.11 -4.24
N LEU A 71 4.63 -6.82 -3.55
CA LEU A 71 5.58 -7.81 -3.07
C LEU A 71 5.22 -8.26 -1.64
N PRO A 72 5.47 -9.53 -1.27
CA PRO A 72 5.24 -10.01 0.09
C PRO A 72 5.99 -9.18 1.14
N THR A 73 5.28 -8.78 2.19
CA THR A 73 5.84 -8.20 3.42
C THR A 73 5.39 -9.01 4.64
N LEU A 74 5.86 -8.64 5.83
CA LEU A 74 5.36 -9.25 7.09
C LEU A 74 3.87 -8.93 7.33
N TYR A 75 3.33 -7.88 6.72
CA TYR A 75 2.00 -7.35 7.02
C TYR A 75 0.97 -7.89 6.03
N ARG A 76 0.37 -9.04 6.34
CA ARG A 76 -0.63 -9.70 5.49
C ARG A 76 -2.01 -9.09 5.74
N ILE A 77 -2.67 -8.64 4.69
CA ILE A 77 -3.99 -8.04 4.77
C ILE A 77 -5.02 -9.12 4.45
N SER A 78 -6.08 -9.21 5.26
CA SER A 78 -7.31 -9.90 4.92
C SER A 78 -8.48 -8.92 5.00
N VAL A 79 -9.42 -9.01 4.06
CA VAL A 79 -10.66 -8.22 4.08
C VAL A 79 -11.85 -9.17 4.13
N ASP A 80 -12.69 -9.03 5.17
CA ASP A 80 -13.77 -9.96 5.52
C ASP A 80 -13.30 -11.43 5.56
N GLY A 81 -12.10 -11.67 6.11
CA GLY A 81 -11.52 -13.00 6.27
C GLY A 81 -10.85 -13.58 5.02
N ALA A 82 -10.92 -12.93 3.86
CA ALA A 82 -10.23 -13.35 2.64
C ALA A 82 -8.89 -12.61 2.48
N LEU A 83 -7.82 -13.34 2.13
CA LEU A 83 -6.51 -12.74 1.85
C LEU A 83 -6.61 -11.67 0.75
N HIS A 84 -6.06 -10.49 1.02
CA HIS A 84 -6.11 -9.31 0.16
C HIS A 84 -4.73 -8.62 0.07
N GLY A 85 -3.69 -9.42 -0.17
CA GLY A 85 -2.33 -8.92 -0.41
C GLY A 85 -1.60 -8.48 0.85
N TYR A 86 -0.74 -7.46 0.70
CA TYR A 86 0.21 -7.04 1.71
C TYR A 86 0.20 -5.52 1.91
N ALA A 87 0.40 -5.08 3.15
CA ALA A 87 0.67 -3.68 3.43
C ALA A 87 2.17 -3.38 3.25
N GLN A 88 2.50 -2.12 3.00
CA GLN A 88 3.88 -1.69 2.77
C GLN A 88 4.75 -1.81 4.03
N CYS A 89 4.25 -1.33 5.16
CA CYS A 89 4.97 -1.26 6.43
C CYS A 89 3.97 -1.28 7.60
N GLY A 90 4.47 -1.44 8.84
CA GLY A 90 3.62 -1.53 10.03
C GLY A 90 2.83 -0.26 10.35
N LEU A 91 3.30 0.91 9.90
CA LEU A 91 2.53 2.16 10.02
C LEU A 91 1.41 2.20 8.97
N GLU A 92 1.76 2.02 7.70
CA GLU A 92 0.83 2.05 6.58
C GLU A 92 -0.22 0.94 6.67
N SER A 93 0.07 -0.19 7.31
CA SER A 93 -0.91 -1.27 7.51
C SER A 93 -2.15 -0.82 8.29
N LEU A 94 -2.01 0.16 9.18
CA LEU A 94 -3.14 0.72 9.93
C LEU A 94 -4.02 1.61 9.05
N ALA A 95 -3.46 2.21 8.00
CA ALA A 95 -4.18 3.09 7.08
C ALA A 95 -5.05 2.32 6.07
N VAL A 96 -4.79 1.03 5.83
CA VAL A 96 -5.52 0.21 4.84
C VAL A 96 -7.02 0.19 5.11
N SER A 97 -7.45 0.19 6.37
CA SER A 97 -8.87 0.11 6.75
C SER A 97 -9.72 1.28 6.21
N TRP A 98 -9.13 2.46 5.98
CA TRP A 98 -9.82 3.61 5.40
C TRP A 98 -10.21 3.40 3.93
N LEU A 99 -9.55 2.48 3.23
CA LEU A 99 -9.87 2.13 1.84
C LEU A 99 -10.98 1.07 1.74
N PHE A 100 -11.42 0.54 2.88
CA PHE A 100 -12.51 -0.43 3.01
C PHE A 100 -13.45 -0.03 4.17
N PRO A 101 -14.12 1.14 4.10
CA PRO A 101 -14.74 1.77 5.26
C PRO A 101 -15.73 0.88 6.02
N ASP A 102 -16.54 0.09 5.30
CA ASP A 102 -17.59 -0.75 5.88
C ASP A 102 -17.18 -2.22 6.09
N ARG A 103 -15.94 -2.59 5.72
CA ARG A 103 -15.47 -3.98 5.75
C ARG A 103 -14.47 -4.18 6.88
N GLU A 104 -14.43 -5.39 7.40
CA GLU A 104 -13.38 -5.73 8.36
C GLU A 104 -12.05 -5.90 7.63
N VAL A 105 -11.04 -5.16 8.06
CA VAL A 105 -9.67 -5.33 7.61
C VAL A 105 -8.85 -5.90 8.75
N ARG A 106 -8.28 -7.08 8.54
CA ARG A 106 -7.36 -7.72 9.47
C ARG A 106 -5.95 -7.68 8.91
N VAL A 107 -4.99 -7.32 9.76
CA VAL A 107 -3.56 -7.37 9.47
C VAL A 107 -2.94 -8.40 10.39
N ASP A 108 -2.43 -9.48 9.82
CA ASP A 108 -1.65 -10.51 10.51
C ASP A 108 -0.16 -10.32 10.19
N SER A 109 0.68 -10.38 11.22
CA SER A 109 2.12 -10.17 11.14
C SER A 109 2.87 -11.00 12.20
N LEU A 110 4.18 -10.86 12.24
CA LEU A 110 5.06 -11.42 13.26
C LEU A 110 5.90 -10.29 13.87
N CYS A 111 6.18 -10.36 15.17
CA CYS A 111 7.13 -9.46 15.82
C CYS A 111 8.51 -9.63 15.16
N PRO A 112 9.14 -8.56 14.62
CA PRO A 112 10.44 -8.68 13.98
C PRO A 112 11.58 -9.08 14.93
N ASP A 113 11.40 -8.93 16.24
CA ASP A 113 12.40 -9.28 17.26
C ASP A 113 12.26 -10.74 17.73
N CYS A 114 11.09 -11.13 18.24
CA CYS A 114 10.87 -12.46 18.83
C CYS A 114 10.12 -13.46 17.93
N GLY A 115 9.50 -13.00 16.84
CA GLY A 115 8.72 -13.84 15.92
C GLY A 115 7.31 -14.22 16.39
N GLU A 116 6.86 -13.72 17.54
CA GLU A 116 5.49 -13.97 18.03
C GLU A 116 4.43 -13.38 17.09
N ALA A 117 3.26 -14.04 17.02
CA ALA A 117 2.19 -13.63 16.13
C ALA A 117 1.54 -12.32 16.61
N ILE A 118 1.34 -11.41 15.66
CA ILE A 118 0.66 -10.13 15.86
C ILE A 118 -0.57 -10.10 14.95
N SER A 119 -1.70 -9.64 15.49
CA SER A 119 -2.97 -9.57 14.80
C SER A 119 -3.71 -8.29 15.17
N VAL A 120 -4.05 -7.48 14.17
CA VAL A 120 -4.85 -6.27 14.35
C VAL A 120 -6.07 -6.33 13.43
N ALA A 121 -7.27 -6.17 13.98
CA ALA A 121 -8.50 -6.06 13.20
C ALA A 121 -9.07 -4.64 13.32
N MET A 122 -9.52 -4.10 12.20
CA MET A 122 -9.99 -2.72 12.07
C MET A 122 -11.23 -2.64 11.18
N ARG A 123 -12.03 -1.58 11.36
CA ARG A 123 -13.11 -1.20 10.43
C ARG A 123 -13.22 0.32 10.41
N GLY A 124 -13.24 0.92 9.23
CA GLY A 124 -13.39 2.37 9.09
C GLY A 124 -12.35 3.21 9.85
N GLY A 125 -11.14 2.69 10.05
CA GLY A 125 -10.09 3.37 10.83
C GLY A 125 -10.11 3.11 12.34
N GLU A 126 -11.13 2.42 12.86
CA GLU A 126 -11.22 2.05 14.28
C GLU A 126 -10.63 0.66 14.52
N MET A 127 -9.85 0.50 15.60
CA MET A 127 -9.31 -0.79 16.02
C MET A 127 -10.39 -1.58 16.76
N ILE A 128 -10.75 -2.75 16.23
CA ILE A 128 -11.72 -3.69 16.80
C ILE A 128 -11.04 -4.62 17.79
N SER A 129 -9.85 -5.12 17.43
CA SER A 129 -9.06 -6.02 18.29
C SER A 129 -7.58 -5.92 17.98
N ILE A 130 -6.76 -6.09 19.01
CA ILE A 130 -5.30 -6.14 18.92
C ILE A 130 -4.84 -7.35 19.72
N THR A 131 -3.96 -8.17 19.16
CA THR A 131 -3.41 -9.35 19.83
C THR A 131 -1.93 -9.52 19.48
N PRO A 132 -1.01 -9.55 20.46
CA PRO A 132 -1.26 -9.26 21.88
C PRO A 132 -1.70 -7.80 22.10
N ASP A 133 -2.22 -7.46 23.28
CA ASP A 133 -2.76 -6.12 23.58
C ASP A 133 -1.67 -5.07 23.88
N ASP A 134 -0.42 -5.52 24.01
CA ASP A 134 0.78 -4.71 24.23
C ASP A 134 1.60 -4.45 22.96
N VAL A 135 1.05 -4.74 21.78
CA VAL A 135 1.71 -4.47 20.49
C VAL A 135 2.08 -2.99 20.37
N VAL A 136 3.32 -2.74 19.96
CA VAL A 136 3.85 -1.41 19.71
C VAL A 136 4.24 -1.21 18.26
N ALA A 137 4.06 0.02 17.77
CA ALA A 137 4.64 0.46 16.51
C ALA A 137 6.03 1.05 16.76
N HIS A 138 7.04 0.56 16.05
CA HIS A 138 8.41 1.07 16.13
C HIS A 138 8.78 1.85 14.86
N ILE A 139 9.35 3.05 15.04
CA ILE A 139 9.87 3.89 13.96
C ILE A 139 11.35 4.15 14.24
N ASN A 140 12.23 3.55 13.43
CA ASN A 140 13.68 3.59 13.64
C ASN A 140 14.30 4.96 13.28
N VAL A 141 13.85 5.55 12.16
CA VAL A 141 14.29 6.89 11.73
C VAL A 141 13.17 7.88 12.03
N PRO A 142 13.43 9.02 12.69
CA PRO A 142 12.39 10.04 12.89
C PRO A 142 11.75 10.45 11.56
N VAL A 143 10.43 10.65 11.55
CA VAL A 143 9.66 11.01 10.33
C VAL A 143 10.27 12.21 9.60
N SER A 144 10.78 13.19 10.34
CA SER A 144 11.46 14.38 9.80
C SER A 144 12.73 14.09 8.99
N LYS A 145 13.29 12.88 9.09
CA LYS A 145 14.51 12.43 8.43
C LYS A 145 14.27 11.32 7.39
N TRP A 146 13.01 11.01 7.05
CA TRP A 146 12.72 9.95 6.07
C TRP A 146 13.15 10.29 4.64
N ARG A 147 13.19 11.57 4.28
CA ARG A 147 13.67 11.99 2.95
C ARG A 147 15.13 11.56 2.77
N GLY A 148 15.40 10.83 1.68
CA GLY A 148 16.72 10.26 1.38
C GLY A 148 17.04 8.96 2.13
N GLN A 149 16.08 8.38 2.85
CA GLN A 149 16.22 7.08 3.53
C GLN A 149 15.33 5.99 2.90
N TYR A 150 14.52 6.33 1.90
CA TYR A 150 13.69 5.35 1.21
C TYR A 150 14.55 4.41 0.37
N PRO A 151 14.25 3.09 0.38
CA PRO A 151 14.93 2.16 -0.52
C PRO A 151 14.67 2.59 -1.98
N LEU A 152 15.73 2.58 -2.79
CA LEU A 152 15.69 2.90 -4.22
C LEU A 152 15.40 4.39 -4.56
N ALA A 153 15.59 5.31 -3.61
CA ALA A 153 15.62 6.76 -3.85
C ALA A 153 16.97 7.24 -4.41
#